data_AF-A0A392RSM2-F1
#
_entry.id   AF-A0A392RSM2-F1
#
_cell.length_a   1.000
_cell.length_b   1.000
_cell.length_c   1.000
_cell.angle_alpha   90.00
_cell.angle_beta   90.00
_cell.angle_gamma   90.00
#
_symmetry.space_group_name_H-M   'P 1'
#
loop_
_entity.id
_entity.type
_entity.pdbx_description
1 polymer ?
#
loop_
_entity_poly.entity_id
_entity_poly.type
_entity_poly.pdbx_seq_one_letter_code
_entity_poly.pdbx_strand_id
1 'polypeptide(L)' 'MEDPKESHFVAAKRILRYLQGTQNLGIFYKAGGNEELIAYTDSDYAGDLNDRKSTSGYAFLLGGGVISWVSKKQPVKELL' A
#
# COMPACT_ATOMS: atom_id res chain seq x y z
N MET A 1 -0.37 -6.98 -23.02
CA MET A 1 1.10 -6.82 -22.99
C MET A 1 1.37 -5.60 -22.13
N GLU A 2 2.24 -5.69 -21.13
CA GLU A 2 2.56 -4.53 -20.28
C GLU A 2 3.21 -3.42 -21.13
N ASP A 3 2.88 -2.16 -20.84
CA ASP A 3 3.42 -0.96 -21.52
C ASP A 3 4.04 0.01 -20.50
N PRO A 4 5.26 -0.27 -19.99
CA PRO A 4 5.91 0.58 -19.00
C PRO A 4 6.31 1.94 -19.60
N LYS A 5 5.87 3.03 -18.96
CA LYS A 5 6.18 4.41 -19.34
C LYS A 5 7.33 4.97 -18.49
N GLU A 6 7.94 6.04 -18.95
CA GLU A 6 8.99 6.75 -18.19
C GLU A 6 8.53 7.14 -16.78
N SER A 7 7.27 7.54 -16.63
CA SER A 7 6.66 7.82 -15.32
C SER A 7 6.73 6.63 -14.36
N HIS A 8 6.51 5.40 -14.85
CA HIS A 8 6.64 4.19 -14.05
C HIS A 8 8.10 3.98 -13.60
N PHE A 9 9.07 4.25 -14.46
CA PHE A 9 10.49 4.15 -14.11
C PHE A 9 10.92 5.20 -13.07
N VAL A 10 10.39 6.43 -13.16
CA VAL A 10 10.61 7.47 -12.15
C VAL A 10 10.02 7.06 -10.80
N ALA A 11 8.80 6.50 -10.78
CA ALA A 11 8.17 5.99 -9.56
C ALA A 11 9.01 4.86 -8.93
N ALA A 12 9.47 3.88 -9.72
CA ALA A 12 10.33 2.80 -9.25
C ALA A 12 11.64 3.33 -8.63
N LYS A 13 12.31 4.29 -9.30
CA LYS A 13 13.52 4.94 -8.75
C LYS A 13 13.25 5.66 -7.43
N ARG A 14 12.10 6.31 -7.27
CA ARG A 14 11.70 6.96 -6.01
C ARG A 14 11.59 5.94 -4.87
N ILE A 15 10.97 4.78 -5.13
CA ILE A 15 10.85 3.70 -4.15
C ILE A 15 12.25 3.21 -3.73
N LEU A 16 13.14 2.94 -4.68
CA LEU A 16 14.49 2.46 -4.37
C LEU A 16 15.30 3.47 -3.56
N ARG A 17 15.22 4.77 -3.89
CA ARG A 17 15.88 5.82 -3.11
C ARG A 17 15.35 5.92 -1.68
N TYR A 18 14.03 5.78 -1.50
CA TYR A 18 13.44 5.72 -0.16
C TYR A 18 14.01 4.56 0.63
N LEU A 19 13.97 3.34 0.06
CA LEU A 19 14.52 2.14 0.70
C LEU A 19 16.00 2.29 1.07
N GLN A 20 16.81 2.88 0.18
CA GLN A 20 18.22 3.14 0.44
C GLN A 20 18.42 4.18 1.56
N GLY A 21 17.62 5.25 1.59
CA GLY A 21 17.72 6.30 2.61
C GLY A 21 17.19 5.90 3.99
N THR A 22 16.33 4.88 4.06
CA THR A 22 15.68 4.46 5.31
C THR A 22 16.14 3.09 5.81
N GLN A 23 17.30 2.59 5.38
CA GLN A 23 17.80 1.25 5.75
C GLN A 23 17.93 1.03 7.27
N ASN A 24 18.19 2.10 8.01
CA ASN A 24 18.35 2.06 9.47
C ASN A 24 17.08 2.45 10.24
N LEU A 25 15.96 2.68 9.53
CA LEU A 25 14.68 2.98 10.15
C LEU A 25 13.85 1.70 10.28
N GLY A 26 13.02 1.65 11.32
CA GLY A 26 12.11 0.55 11.58
C GLY A 26 10.93 1.01 12.42
N ILE A 27 9.92 0.15 12.52
CA ILE A 27 8.78 0.37 13.40
C ILE A 27 9.16 -0.16 14.79
N PHE A 28 9.07 0.68 15.80
CA PHE A 28 9.37 0.32 17.18
C PHE A 28 8.10 0.05 17.97
N TYR A 29 8.03 -1.12 18.60
CA TYR A 29 6.95 -1.51 19.49
C TYR A 29 7.47 -1.54 20.92
N LYS A 30 6.88 -0.74 21.80
CA LYS A 30 7.25 -0.68 23.22
C LYS A 30 6.51 -1.77 24.00
N ALA A 31 7.24 -2.59 24.77
CA ALA A 31 6.62 -3.53 25.70
C ALA A 31 5.78 -2.81 26.76
N GLY A 32 4.58 -3.31 27.03
CA GLY A 32 3.59 -2.66 27.91
C GLY A 32 3.10 -1.30 27.37
N GLY A 33 3.23 -1.07 26.07
CA GLY A 33 2.66 0.09 25.37
C GLY A 33 1.17 -0.09 25.09
N ASN A 34 0.63 0.70 24.16
CA ASN A 34 -0.72 0.47 23.66
C ASN A 34 -0.75 -0.88 22.91
N GLU A 35 -1.69 -1.76 23.26
CA GLU A 35 -1.88 -3.08 22.64
C GLU A 35 -3.13 -3.12 21.74
N GLU A 36 -3.74 -1.98 21.50
CA GLU A 36 -4.91 -1.85 20.66
C GLU A 36 -4.58 -2.21 19.20
N LEU A 37 -5.40 -3.08 18.63
CA LEU A 37 -5.41 -3.41 17.22
C LEU A 37 -6.44 -2.52 16.52
N ILE A 38 -5.95 -1.65 15.64
CA ILE A 38 -6.79 -0.73 14.84
C ILE A 38 -6.71 -1.16 13.39
N ALA A 39 -7.86 -1.23 12.71
CA ALA A 39 -7.94 -1.57 11.30
C ALA A 39 -8.60 -0.42 10.51
N TYR A 40 -7.97 -0.04 9.40
CA TYR A 40 -8.54 0.84 8.39
C TYR A 40 -8.73 0.06 7.10
N THR A 41 -9.81 0.35 6.39
CA THR A 41 -10.11 -0.19 5.06
C THR A 41 -10.60 0.94 4.18
N ASP A 42 -10.21 0.90 2.91
CA ASP A 42 -10.60 1.90 1.92
C ASP A 42 -10.74 1.26 0.54
N SER A 43 -11.60 1.85 -0.28
CA SER A 43 -11.67 1.57 -1.70
C SER A 43 -12.01 2.82 -2.48
N ASP A 44 -11.21 3.10 -3.52
CA ASP A 44 -11.57 4.12 -4.49
C ASP A 44 -12.60 3.52 -5.48
N TYR A 45 -13.65 4.26 -5.83
CA TYR A 45 -14.56 3.85 -6.90
C TYR A 45 -14.01 4.32 -8.23
N ALA A 46 -13.66 3.36 -9.11
CA ALA A 46 -13.14 3.64 -10.43
C ALA A 46 -11.98 4.67 -10.46
N GLY A 47 -11.07 4.58 -9.49
CA GLY A 47 -10.00 5.56 -9.31
C GLY A 47 -8.94 5.54 -10.41
N ASP A 48 -8.73 4.41 -11.08
CA ASP A 48 -7.77 4.33 -12.19
C ASP A 48 -8.31 5.04 -13.44
N LEU A 49 -7.58 6.03 -13.95
CA LEU A 49 -8.01 6.79 -15.13
C LEU A 49 -7.94 6.00 -16.44
N ASN A 50 -7.13 4.93 -16.51
CA ASN A 50 -6.92 4.16 -17.72
C ASN A 50 -7.98 3.08 -17.89
N ASP A 51 -8.26 2.30 -16.84
CA ASP A 51 -9.18 1.16 -16.90
C ASP A 51 -10.36 1.25 -15.94
N ARG A 52 -10.51 2.38 -15.23
CA ARG A 52 -11.62 2.65 -14.30
C ARG A 52 -11.80 1.56 -13.25
N LYS A 53 -10.73 0.83 -12.94
CA LYS A 53 -10.75 -0.15 -11.85
C LYS A 53 -10.55 0.56 -10.53
N SER A 54 -11.25 0.03 -9.55
CA SER A 54 -11.07 0.38 -8.15
C SER A 54 -9.75 -0.16 -7.61
N THR A 55 -9.13 0.59 -6.72
CA THR A 55 -8.08 0.12 -5.82
C THR A 55 -8.70 -0.07 -4.45
N SER A 56 -8.46 -1.23 -3.83
CA SER A 56 -8.88 -1.49 -2.45
C SER A 56 -7.66 -1.71 -1.58
N GLY A 57 -7.73 -1.28 -0.34
CA GLY A 57 -6.63 -1.41 0.61
C GLY A 57 -7.10 -1.55 2.04
N TYR A 58 -6.19 -2.02 2.87
CA TYR A 58 -6.35 -2.01 4.32
C TYR A 58 -5.01 -1.69 4.99
N ALA A 59 -5.08 -1.26 6.25
CA ALA A 59 -3.94 -1.16 7.14
C ALA A 59 -4.36 -1.60 8.55
N PHE A 60 -3.67 -2.59 9.08
CA PHE A 60 -3.77 -3.03 10.47
C PHE A 60 -2.62 -2.45 11.26
N LEU A 61 -2.93 -1.74 12.33
CA LEU A 61 -1.99 -1.13 13.26
C LEU A 61 -2.08 -1.82 14.61
N LEU A 62 -0.93 -2.07 15.23
CA LEU A 62 -0.83 -2.53 16.61
C LEU A 62 0.05 -1.53 17.36
N GLY A 63 -0.40 -1.03 18.51
CA GLY A 63 0.40 -0.08 19.30
C GLY A 63 0.88 1.16 18.54
N GLY A 64 0.07 1.61 17.58
CA GLY A 64 0.34 2.77 16.71
C GLY A 64 1.24 2.50 15.50
N GLY A 65 1.83 1.30 15.36
CA GLY A 65 2.65 0.90 14.21
C GLY A 65 1.91 -0.04 13.26
N VAL A 66 2.16 0.05 11.94
CA VAL A 66 1.54 -0.84 10.95
C VAL A 66 2.17 -2.23 10.98
N ILE A 67 1.34 -3.28 11.11
CA ILE A 67 1.77 -4.69 11.14
C ILE A 67 1.40 -5.44 9.86
N SER A 68 0.35 -4.99 9.15
CA SER A 68 -0.09 -5.58 7.90
C SER A 68 -0.82 -4.54 7.07
N TRP A 69 -0.55 -4.51 5.76
CA TRP A 69 -1.22 -3.59 4.85
C TRP A 69 -1.34 -4.21 3.47
N VAL A 70 -2.32 -3.71 2.70
CA VAL A 70 -2.41 -3.99 1.28
C VAL A 70 -2.91 -2.76 0.55
N SER A 71 -2.45 -2.58 -0.68
CA SER A 71 -3.11 -1.74 -1.67
C SER A 71 -3.11 -2.52 -2.97
N LYS A 72 -4.30 -2.84 -3.49
CA LYS A 72 -4.48 -3.75 -4.61
C LYS A 72 -5.52 -3.21 -5.57
N LYS A 73 -5.12 -3.08 -6.82
CA LYS A 73 -6.03 -2.86 -7.94
C LYS A 73 -6.95 -4.07 -8.09
N GLN A 74 -8.26 -3.85 -8.10
CA GLN A 74 -9.23 -4.93 -8.18
C GLN A 74 -9.14 -5.64 -9.53
N PRO A 75 -9.18 -6.99 -9.57
CA PRO A 75 -9.27 -7.72 -10.82
C PRO A 75 -10.66 -7.50 -11.44
N VAL A 76 -10.74 -7.54 -12.76
CA VAL A 76 -12.04 -7.63 -13.44
C VAL A 76 -12.61 -9.01 -13.10
N LYS A 77 -13.71 -9.02 -12.34
CA LYS A 77 -14.52 -10.23 -12.21
C LYS A 77 -15.57 -10.18 -13.32
N GLU A 78 -15.34 -10.90 -14.41
CA GLU A 78 -16.45 -11.35 -15.24
C GLU A 78 -17.26 -12.34 -14.41
N LEU A 79 -18.51 -12.00 -14.10
CA LEU A 79 -19.48 -12.95 -13.58
C LEU A 79 -19.81 -13.90 -14.74
N LEU A 80 -19.37 -15.15 -14.65
CA LEU A 80 -19.99 -16.26 -15.38
C LEU A 80 -21.26 -16.71 -14.64
#